data_AF-Q5BY60-F1
#
_entry.id   AF-Q5BY60-F1
#
_cell.length_a   1.000
_cell.length_b   1.000
_cell.length_c   1.000
_cell.angle_alpha   90.00
_cell.angle_beta   90.00
_cell.angle_gamma   90.00
#
_symmetry.space_group_name_H-M   'P 1'
#
loop_
_entity.id
_entity.type
_entity.pdbx_description
1 polymer ?
#
loop_
_entity_poly.entity_id
_entity_poly.type
_entity_poly.pdbx_seq_one_letter_code
_entity_poly.pdbx_strand_id
1 'polypeptide(L)'
;MGDRSYSKDLVDLHSLPVKNAKLLLITDIPKHFHASNLRNFFSQFVESSKFLCFHYRHRPDVSFVGTSEVDGVQLLSYIKQFTKSKSTCCAVLSVYDEYVSEFFRLYSGLNWPNENDVVPLELKCTPHLIKHATQEEFDFLPEFKPLSWMPRGNVGTPTQHFFNLIKECKLESSIISRLNLNFLKQSKSRKYGCSSFYLC
;
A
#
# COMPACT_ATOMS: atom_id res chain seq x y z
N MET A 1 -9.11 -34.75 17.43
CA MET A 1 -10.29 -33.87 17.63
C MET A 1 -9.84 -32.54 18.20
N GLY A 2 -10.17 -31.45 17.53
CA GLY A 2 -9.81 -30.09 17.95
C GLY A 2 -10.05 -29.09 16.82
N ASP A 3 -11.23 -29.18 16.22
CA ASP A 3 -11.72 -28.28 15.19
C ASP A 3 -11.96 -26.91 15.85
N ARG A 4 -11.11 -25.92 15.58
CA ARG A 4 -11.29 -24.55 16.04
C ARG A 4 -11.82 -23.72 14.89
N SER A 5 -13.13 -23.81 14.76
CA SER A 5 -14.00 -22.89 14.04
C SER A 5 -13.56 -21.44 14.30
N TYR A 6 -13.04 -20.79 13.27
CA TYR A 6 -12.78 -19.35 13.28
C TYR A 6 -14.14 -18.65 13.35
N SER A 7 -14.35 -17.91 14.43
CA SER A 7 -15.60 -17.21 14.73
C SER A 7 -15.98 -16.25 13.59
N LYS A 8 -17.26 -16.31 13.23
CA LYS A 8 -17.88 -15.87 11.97
C LYS A 8 -18.31 -14.40 11.96
N ASP A 9 -17.61 -13.52 12.68
CA ASP A 9 -18.02 -12.12 12.88
C ASP A 9 -16.96 -11.09 12.44
N LEU A 10 -16.13 -11.43 11.46
CA LEU A 10 -15.47 -10.41 10.64
C LEU A 10 -16.45 -10.04 9.53
N VAL A 11 -17.01 -8.83 9.64
CA VAL A 11 -17.81 -8.19 8.59
C VAL A 11 -17.14 -8.47 7.25
N ASP A 12 -17.86 -9.20 6.40
CA ASP A 12 -17.38 -9.69 5.12
C ASP A 12 -17.07 -8.51 4.20
N LEU A 13 -15.84 -7.99 4.29
CA LEU A 13 -15.35 -6.89 3.47
C LEU A 13 -15.29 -7.29 1.97
N HIS A 14 -15.50 -8.57 1.65
CA HIS A 14 -15.65 -9.07 0.27
C HIS A 14 -17.07 -8.85 -0.30
N SER A 15 -18.02 -8.37 0.49
CA SER A 15 -19.41 -8.14 0.03
C SER A 15 -19.69 -6.71 -0.47
N LEU A 16 -18.73 -5.78 -0.36
CA LEU A 16 -18.81 -4.52 -1.10
C LEU A 16 -18.53 -4.81 -2.58
N PRO A 17 -19.39 -4.36 -3.51
CA PRO A 17 -19.23 -4.72 -4.91
C PRO A 17 -17.86 -4.22 -5.41
N VAL A 18 -17.05 -5.16 -5.90
CA VAL A 18 -15.76 -4.95 -6.61
C VAL A 18 -15.88 -3.93 -7.77
N LYS A 19 -17.12 -3.56 -8.14
CA LYS A 19 -17.48 -2.58 -9.18
C LYS A 19 -16.87 -1.18 -9.00
N ASN A 20 -16.39 -0.81 -7.81
CA ASN A 20 -15.89 0.55 -7.53
C ASN A 20 -14.37 0.60 -7.28
N ALA A 21 -13.59 -0.39 -7.70
CA ALA A 21 -12.13 -0.36 -7.58
C ALA A 21 -11.45 -0.23 -8.94
N LYS A 22 -10.29 0.44 -8.94
CA LYS A 22 -9.39 0.52 -10.10
C LYS A 22 -8.05 -0.07 -9.72
N LEU A 23 -7.44 -0.73 -10.71
CA LEU A 23 -6.09 -1.28 -10.60
C LEU A 23 -5.08 -0.20 -10.99
N LEU A 24 -4.04 -0.06 -10.16
CA LEU A 24 -2.91 0.83 -10.41
C LEU A 24 -1.61 0.03 -10.45
N LEU A 25 -0.69 0.48 -11.29
CA LEU A 25 0.71 0.07 -11.32
C LEU A 25 1.57 1.24 -10.83
N ILE A 26 2.52 0.97 -9.94
CA ILE A 26 3.56 1.94 -9.56
C ILE A 26 4.90 1.41 -10.05
N THR A 27 5.62 2.20 -10.82
CA THR A 27 6.99 1.89 -11.29
C THR A 27 8.03 2.71 -10.54
N ASP A 28 9.30 2.42 -10.80
CA ASP A 28 10.47 3.14 -10.29
C ASP A 28 10.63 3.09 -8.77
N ILE A 29 10.07 2.07 -8.11
CA ILE A 29 10.23 1.87 -6.67
C ILE A 29 11.70 1.48 -6.40
N PRO A 30 12.42 2.13 -5.47
CA PRO A 30 13.79 1.77 -5.17
C PRO A 30 13.89 0.30 -4.71
N LYS A 31 14.87 -0.45 -5.23
CA LYS A 31 14.97 -1.90 -4.96
C LYS A 31 15.11 -2.28 -3.48
N HIS A 32 15.67 -1.39 -2.67
CA HIS A 32 15.83 -1.59 -1.22
C HIS A 32 14.57 -1.23 -0.42
N PHE A 33 13.55 -0.61 -1.03
CA PHE A 33 12.32 -0.27 -0.31
C PHE A 33 11.55 -1.52 0.07
N HIS A 34 11.09 -1.55 1.31
CA HIS A 34 10.20 -2.56 1.85
C HIS A 34 8.80 -1.99 2.06
N ALA A 35 7.87 -2.87 2.46
CA ALA A 35 6.48 -2.47 2.73
C ALA A 35 6.39 -1.31 3.75
N SER A 36 7.28 -1.26 4.76
CA SER A 36 7.31 -0.15 5.72
C SER A 36 7.64 1.20 5.09
N ASN A 37 8.56 1.25 4.12
CA ASN A 37 8.90 2.48 3.40
C ASN A 37 7.69 2.98 2.60
N LEU A 38 6.99 2.07 1.91
CA LEU A 38 5.79 2.38 1.16
C LEU A 38 4.64 2.79 2.06
N ARG A 39 4.47 2.16 3.24
CA ARG A 39 3.49 2.59 4.25
C ARG A 39 3.70 4.03 4.69
N ASN A 40 4.96 4.42 4.93
CA ASN A 40 5.30 5.78 5.32
C ASN A 40 5.03 6.77 4.17
N PHE A 41 5.48 6.45 2.96
CA PHE A 41 5.28 7.29 1.78
C PHE A 41 3.79 7.52 1.45
N PHE A 42 2.99 6.45 1.48
CA PHE A 42 1.55 6.49 1.20
C PHE A 42 0.71 6.66 2.48
N SER A 43 1.27 7.18 3.57
CA SER A 43 0.63 7.21 4.90
C SER A 43 -0.76 7.83 4.89
N GLN A 44 -0.97 8.92 4.14
CA GLN A 44 -2.29 9.55 4.01
C GLN A 44 -3.35 8.59 3.46
N PHE A 45 -3.01 7.77 2.46
CA PHE A 45 -3.93 6.79 1.88
C PHE A 45 -4.04 5.52 2.74
N VAL A 46 -2.94 5.08 3.34
CA VAL A 46 -2.90 3.91 4.24
C VAL A 46 -3.78 4.16 5.45
N GLU A 47 -3.56 5.26 6.18
CA GLU A 47 -4.27 5.52 7.44
C GLU A 47 -5.74 5.92 7.23
N SER A 48 -6.08 6.48 6.07
CA SER A 48 -7.47 6.76 5.67
C SER A 48 -8.19 5.56 5.04
N SER A 49 -7.57 4.37 5.02
CA SER A 49 -8.14 3.14 4.43
C SER A 49 -8.60 3.27 2.96
N LYS A 50 -7.90 4.07 2.15
CA LYS A 50 -8.29 4.37 0.75
C LYS A 50 -7.89 3.28 -0.26
N PHE A 51 -6.99 2.39 0.12
CA PHE A 51 -6.66 1.20 -0.67
C PHE A 51 -7.71 0.12 -0.49
N LEU A 52 -8.16 -0.50 -1.57
CA LEU A 52 -8.87 -1.78 -1.48
C LEU A 52 -7.88 -2.87 -1.10
N CYS A 53 -6.77 -2.98 -1.83
CA CYS A 53 -5.65 -3.84 -1.49
C CYS A 53 -4.32 -3.23 -1.96
N PHE A 54 -3.33 -3.18 -1.08
CA PHE A 54 -1.95 -2.93 -1.44
C PHE A 54 -1.06 -3.87 -0.63
N HIS A 55 -0.71 -5.01 -1.23
CA HIS A 55 0.26 -5.95 -0.70
C HIS A 55 1.53 -5.91 -1.56
N TYR A 56 2.57 -5.24 -1.05
CA TYR A 56 3.83 -5.11 -1.76
C TYR A 56 4.67 -6.38 -1.68
N ARG A 57 5.21 -6.76 -2.84
CA ARG A 57 6.18 -7.83 -3.05
C ARG A 57 7.27 -7.26 -3.97
N HIS A 58 8.53 -7.64 -3.74
CA HIS A 58 9.60 -7.25 -4.65
C HIS A 58 9.40 -7.91 -6.01
N ARG A 59 8.94 -7.11 -6.97
CA ARG A 59 8.79 -7.49 -8.37
C ARG A 59 9.74 -6.65 -9.20
N PRO A 60 10.50 -7.24 -10.16
CA PRO A 60 11.32 -6.45 -11.08
C PRO A 60 10.46 -5.43 -11.82
N ASP A 61 10.98 -4.23 -11.98
CA ASP A 61 10.22 -3.14 -12.58
C ASP A 61 9.79 -3.42 -14.03
N VAL A 62 8.79 -2.71 -14.50
CA VAL A 62 8.28 -2.75 -15.87
C VAL A 62 8.45 -1.37 -16.48
N SER A 63 9.00 -1.29 -17.69
CA SER A 63 9.37 0.00 -18.28
C SER A 63 8.21 0.50 -19.14
N PHE A 64 7.38 1.38 -18.57
CA PHE A 64 6.32 2.10 -19.28
C PHE A 64 6.66 3.59 -19.24
N VAL A 65 7.37 4.06 -20.26
CA VAL A 65 7.88 5.44 -20.30
C VAL A 65 6.82 6.37 -20.90
N GLY A 66 6.45 7.42 -20.16
CA GLY A 66 5.69 8.55 -20.70
C GLY A 66 4.18 8.35 -20.84
N THR A 67 3.62 7.25 -20.31
CA THR A 67 2.16 7.04 -20.27
C THR A 67 1.68 7.08 -18.82
N SER A 68 0.48 7.61 -18.57
CA SER A 68 -0.19 7.53 -17.26
C SER A 68 -1.20 6.38 -17.21
N GLU A 69 -1.37 5.68 -18.32
CA GLU A 69 -2.23 4.53 -18.47
C GLU A 69 -1.43 3.38 -19.09
N VAL A 70 -1.75 2.16 -18.66
CA VAL A 70 -1.14 0.93 -19.18
C VAL A 70 -2.23 -0.08 -19.50
N ASP A 71 -2.03 -0.82 -20.59
CA ASP A 71 -2.94 -1.91 -20.94
C ASP A 71 -2.70 -3.11 -20.02
N GLY A 72 -3.76 -3.58 -19.36
CA GLY A 72 -3.67 -4.66 -18.38
C GLY A 72 -3.28 -6.00 -19.00
N VAL A 73 -3.69 -6.28 -20.24
CA VAL A 73 -3.30 -7.51 -20.95
C VAL A 73 -1.81 -7.48 -21.24
N GLN A 74 -1.29 -6.33 -21.70
CA GLN A 74 0.14 -6.13 -21.90
C GLN A 74 0.91 -6.28 -20.59
N LEU A 75 0.46 -5.65 -19.50
CA LEU A 75 1.09 -5.76 -18.19
C LEU A 75 1.13 -7.22 -17.69
N LEU A 76 0.03 -7.96 -17.79
CA LEU A 76 -0.03 -9.37 -17.40
C LEU A 76 0.96 -10.23 -18.20
N SER A 77 1.14 -9.93 -19.49
CA SER A 77 2.13 -10.62 -20.32
C SER A 77 3.56 -10.38 -19.81
N TYR A 78 3.89 -9.15 -19.40
CA TYR A 78 5.19 -8.81 -18.80
C TYR A 78 5.40 -9.49 -17.46
N ILE A 79 4.38 -9.46 -16.59
CA ILE A 79 4.42 -10.04 -15.24
C ILE A 79 4.66 -11.55 -15.28
N LYS A 80 4.14 -12.24 -16.30
CA LYS A 80 4.34 -13.68 -16.52
C LYS A 80 5.71 -14.02 -17.07
N GLN A 81 6.39 -13.07 -17.72
CA GLN A 81 7.75 -13.27 -18.21
C GLN A 81 8.72 -13.11 -17.04
N PHE A 82 9.58 -14.11 -16.83
CA PHE A 82 10.67 -14.01 -15.85
C PHE A 82 11.74 -13.03 -16.37
N THR A 83 11.64 -11.77 -15.97
CA THR A 83 12.62 -10.75 -16.35
C THR A 83 13.82 -10.77 -15.41
N LYS A 84 15.01 -10.46 -15.95
CA LYS A 84 16.24 -10.26 -15.16
C LYS A 84 16.04 -9.19 -14.07
N SER A 85 16.83 -9.30 -13.01
CA SER A 85 16.90 -8.31 -11.92
C SER A 85 17.11 -6.90 -12.47
N LYS A 86 16.16 -5.99 -12.22
CA LYS A 86 16.33 -4.55 -12.42
C LYS A 86 16.88 -3.86 -11.16
N SER A 87 17.30 -2.60 -11.31
CA SER A 87 17.71 -1.70 -10.23
C SER A 87 16.52 -1.12 -9.45
N THR A 88 15.31 -1.23 -10.01
CA THR A 88 14.04 -0.78 -9.42
C THR A 88 13.03 -1.93 -9.37
N CYS A 89 11.96 -1.70 -8.63
CA CYS A 89 10.81 -2.57 -8.47
C CYS A 89 9.52 -1.89 -8.94
N CYS A 90 8.48 -2.69 -9.15
CA CYS A 90 7.12 -2.20 -9.35
C CYS A 90 6.15 -2.80 -8.33
N ALA A 91 4.96 -2.21 -8.24
CA ALA A 91 3.85 -2.70 -7.44
C ALA A 91 2.54 -2.63 -8.21
N VAL A 92 1.70 -3.65 -8.05
CA VAL A 92 0.31 -3.63 -8.53
C VAL A 92 -0.60 -3.58 -7.30
N LEU A 93 -1.60 -2.72 -7.33
CA LEU A 93 -2.52 -2.49 -6.21
C LEU A 93 -3.92 -2.13 -6.70
N SER A 94 -4.89 -2.14 -5.80
CA SER A 94 -6.26 -1.67 -6.05
C SER A 94 -6.66 -0.55 -5.10
N VAL A 95 -7.31 0.47 -5.66
CA VAL A 95 -7.79 1.69 -4.98
C VAL A 95 -9.26 1.87 -5.31
N TYR A 96 -10.08 2.42 -4.39
CA TYR A 96 -11.44 2.80 -4.74
C TYR A 96 -11.43 3.91 -5.81
N ASP A 97 -12.33 3.82 -6.79
CA ASP A 97 -12.40 4.67 -7.98
C ASP A 97 -12.45 6.17 -7.61
N GLU A 98 -13.22 6.50 -6.59
CA GLU A 98 -13.38 7.85 -6.05
C GLU A 98 -12.05 8.49 -5.57
N TYR A 99 -11.05 7.69 -5.20
CA TYR A 99 -9.75 8.18 -4.73
C TYR A 99 -8.65 8.13 -5.78
N VAL A 100 -8.93 7.65 -6.99
CA VAL A 100 -7.91 7.53 -8.04
C VAL A 100 -7.37 8.91 -8.42
N SER A 101 -8.24 9.89 -8.71
CA SER A 101 -7.78 11.24 -9.07
C SER A 101 -6.98 11.91 -7.95
N GLU A 102 -7.36 11.68 -6.69
CA GLU A 102 -6.61 12.17 -5.53
C GLU A 102 -5.23 11.49 -5.42
N PHE A 103 -5.15 10.17 -5.66
CA PHE A 103 -3.91 9.41 -5.60
C PHE A 103 -2.87 9.96 -6.58
N PHE A 104 -3.26 10.15 -7.85
CA PHE A 104 -2.37 10.72 -8.86
C PHE A 104 -1.93 12.13 -8.49
N ARG A 105 -2.87 12.98 -8.04
CA ARG A 105 -2.56 14.36 -7.64
C ARG A 105 -1.52 14.42 -6.51
N LEU A 106 -1.62 13.52 -5.54
CA LEU A 106 -0.74 13.55 -4.37
C LEU A 106 0.62 12.89 -4.63
N TYR A 107 0.67 11.79 -5.39
CA TYR A 107 1.87 10.95 -5.44
C TYR A 107 2.59 10.94 -6.79
N SER A 108 1.93 11.33 -7.88
CA SER A 108 2.55 11.29 -9.21
C SER A 108 3.73 12.25 -9.29
N GLY A 109 4.91 11.72 -9.61
CA GLY A 109 6.13 12.51 -9.80
C GLY A 109 6.82 12.95 -8.51
N LEU A 110 6.31 12.57 -7.33
CA LEU A 110 7.01 12.82 -6.07
C LEU A 110 8.27 11.98 -5.98
N ASN A 111 9.36 12.59 -5.51
CA ASN A 111 10.61 11.88 -5.26
C ASN A 111 10.45 10.86 -4.13
N TRP A 112 11.06 9.69 -4.29
CA TRP A 112 11.13 8.73 -3.20
C TRP A 112 12.03 9.26 -2.07
N PRO A 113 11.64 9.08 -0.79
CA PRO A 113 12.45 9.53 0.34
C PRO A 113 13.76 8.74 0.41
N ASN A 114 14.80 9.38 0.91
CA ASN A 114 16.05 8.73 1.24
C ASN A 114 16.05 8.41 2.74
N GLU A 115 16.54 7.24 3.15
CA GLU A 115 16.54 6.79 4.55
C GLU A 115 17.24 7.79 5.51
N ASN A 116 18.08 8.67 4.98
CA ASN A 116 18.83 9.67 5.74
C ASN A 116 18.27 11.11 5.67
N ASP A 117 17.10 11.33 5.06
CA ASP A 117 16.31 12.58 5.07
C ASP A 117 16.97 13.89 4.55
N VAL A 118 18.23 13.90 4.11
CA VAL A 118 18.87 15.16 3.65
C VAL A 118 18.51 15.50 2.19
N VAL A 119 18.42 14.51 1.31
CA VAL A 119 18.12 14.71 -0.12
C VAL A 119 17.27 13.54 -0.64
N PRO A 120 16.08 13.79 -1.22
CA PRO A 120 15.27 12.77 -1.85
C PRO A 120 16.00 12.07 -3.01
N LEU A 121 15.62 10.83 -3.31
CA LEU A 121 16.15 10.10 -4.47
C LEU A 121 15.70 10.77 -5.77
N GLU A 122 16.53 10.69 -6.82
CA GLU A 122 16.15 11.18 -8.16
C GLU A 122 14.98 10.38 -8.76
N LEU A 123 14.84 9.12 -8.34
CA LEU A 123 13.70 8.27 -8.68
C LEU A 123 12.40 8.87 -8.14
N LYS A 124 11.34 8.74 -8.93
CA LYS A 124 10.01 9.30 -8.63
C LYS A 124 8.96 8.21 -8.57
N CYS A 125 7.92 8.43 -7.77
CA CYS A 125 6.72 7.61 -7.79
C CYS A 125 5.97 7.86 -9.10
N THR A 126 5.93 6.85 -9.97
CA THR A 126 5.27 6.92 -11.28
C THR A 126 4.06 5.99 -11.27
N PRO A 127 2.86 6.49 -10.91
CA PRO A 127 1.64 5.71 -10.95
C PRO A 127 1.05 5.66 -12.36
N HIS A 128 0.47 4.51 -12.70
CA HIS A 128 -0.21 4.23 -13.96
C HIS A 128 -1.56 3.61 -13.68
N LEU A 129 -2.59 4.06 -14.40
CA LEU A 129 -3.91 3.46 -14.35
C LEU A 129 -3.94 2.25 -15.29
N ILE A 130 -4.29 1.09 -14.76
CA ILE A 130 -4.42 -0.12 -15.57
C ILE A 130 -5.80 -0.11 -16.23
N LYS A 131 -5.82 -0.13 -17.57
CA LYS A 131 -7.04 -0.20 -18.39
C LYS A 131 -7.22 -1.59 -18.97
N HIS A 132 -8.42 -1.86 -19.48
CA HIS A 132 -8.78 -3.11 -20.16
C HIS A 132 -8.45 -4.37 -19.36
N ALA A 133 -8.51 -4.27 -18.03
CA ALA A 133 -8.41 -5.40 -17.15
C ALA A 133 -9.29 -5.22 -15.92
N THR A 134 -9.66 -6.36 -15.38
CA THR A 134 -10.49 -6.54 -14.20
C THR A 134 -9.62 -7.01 -13.02
N GLN A 135 -10.13 -6.85 -11.80
CA GLN A 135 -9.42 -7.31 -10.60
C GLN A 135 -9.23 -8.84 -10.63
N GLU A 136 -10.25 -9.56 -11.10
CA GLU A 136 -10.29 -11.02 -11.19
C GLU A 136 -9.15 -11.58 -12.06
N GLU A 137 -8.78 -10.86 -13.13
CA GLU A 137 -7.65 -11.24 -13.98
C GLU A 137 -6.30 -11.15 -13.26
N PHE A 138 -6.20 -10.39 -12.17
CA PHE A 138 -5.00 -10.24 -11.35
C PHE A 138 -5.02 -11.07 -10.06
N ASP A 139 -6.16 -11.66 -9.68
CA ASP A 139 -6.33 -12.40 -8.41
C ASP A 139 -5.41 -13.63 -8.26
N PHE A 140 -4.85 -14.14 -9.36
CA PHE A 140 -3.84 -15.20 -9.29
C PHE A 140 -2.53 -14.74 -8.65
N LEU A 141 -2.25 -13.43 -8.67
CA LEU A 141 -1.04 -12.84 -8.12
C LEU A 141 -1.04 -12.88 -6.59
N PRO A 142 0.11 -13.16 -5.94
CA PRO A 142 0.21 -13.16 -4.49
C PRO A 142 -0.10 -11.79 -3.87
N GLU A 143 0.06 -10.69 -4.61
CA GLU A 143 -0.29 -9.32 -4.21
C GLU A 143 -1.81 -9.16 -3.94
N PHE A 144 -2.67 -10.00 -4.53
CA PHE A 144 -4.12 -9.98 -4.32
C PHE A 144 -4.62 -11.14 -3.43
N LYS A 145 -3.68 -11.80 -2.73
CA LYS A 145 -3.98 -12.83 -1.72
C LYS A 145 -3.47 -12.40 -0.35
N PRO A 146 -3.96 -11.27 0.20
CA PRO A 146 -3.52 -10.81 1.51
C PRO A 146 -3.91 -11.82 2.61
N LEU A 147 -3.13 -11.83 3.69
CA LEU A 147 -3.46 -12.61 4.87
C LEU A 147 -4.72 -12.03 5.54
N SER A 148 -5.56 -12.89 6.13
CA SER A 148 -6.83 -12.49 6.74
C SER A 148 -6.69 -11.41 7.83
N TRP A 149 -5.58 -11.40 8.56
CA TRP A 149 -5.28 -10.39 9.60
C TRP A 149 -4.71 -9.08 9.03
N MET A 150 -4.36 -9.04 7.73
CA MET A 150 -3.99 -7.85 6.94
C MET A 150 -4.91 -7.69 5.72
N PRO A 151 -6.21 -7.42 5.92
CA PRO A 151 -7.22 -7.55 4.87
C PRO A 151 -6.97 -6.65 3.65
N ARG A 152 -6.22 -5.55 3.79
CA ARG A 152 -5.85 -4.63 2.70
C ARG A 152 -4.38 -4.77 2.27
N GLY A 153 -3.72 -5.85 2.64
CA GLY A 153 -2.30 -6.10 2.35
C GLY A 153 -1.32 -5.50 3.37
N ASN A 154 -0.03 -5.78 3.20
CA ASN A 154 1.03 -5.36 4.13
C ASN A 154 1.31 -3.85 4.06
N VAL A 155 0.94 -3.16 2.97
CA VAL A 155 1.00 -1.70 2.86
C VAL A 155 -0.37 -1.09 3.16
N GLY A 156 -1.42 -1.57 2.51
CA GLY A 156 -2.74 -0.94 2.53
C GLY A 156 -3.54 -1.10 3.82
N THR A 157 -3.16 -2.01 4.72
CA THR A 157 -3.82 -2.15 6.03
C THR A 157 -3.38 -1.00 6.94
N PRO A 158 -4.27 -0.19 7.55
CA PRO A 158 -3.91 0.92 8.44
C PRO A 158 -3.18 0.49 9.70
N THR A 159 -2.40 1.39 10.30
CA THR A 159 -1.69 1.12 11.56
C THR A 159 -2.67 0.89 12.71
N GLN A 160 -3.80 1.60 12.74
CA GLN A 160 -4.84 1.43 13.75
C GLN A 160 -5.43 0.01 13.79
N HIS A 161 -5.53 -0.66 12.64
CA HIS A 161 -6.01 -2.05 12.55
C HIS A 161 -5.10 -3.00 13.34
N PHE A 162 -3.78 -2.87 13.15
CA PHE A 162 -2.81 -3.66 13.90
C PHE A 162 -2.84 -3.34 15.39
N PHE A 163 -2.99 -2.07 15.77
CA PHE A 163 -3.15 -1.72 17.18
C PHE A 163 -4.38 -2.36 17.83
N ASN A 164 -5.50 -2.47 17.10
CA ASN A 164 -6.68 -3.15 17.60
C ASN A 164 -6.41 -4.66 17.78
N LEU A 165 -5.78 -5.32 16.80
CA LEU A 165 -5.40 -6.73 16.92
C LEU A 165 -4.46 -7.00 18.10
N ILE A 166 -3.50 -6.09 18.34
CA ILE A 166 -2.56 -6.19 19.47
C ILE A 166 -3.31 -6.04 20.80
N LYS A 167 -4.19 -5.02 20.91
CA LYS A 167 -5.01 -4.80 22.12
C LYS A 167 -5.92 -5.98 22.43
N GLU A 168 -6.43 -6.64 21.40
CA GLU A 168 -7.30 -7.81 21.51
C GLU A 168 -6.52 -9.13 21.66
N CYS A 169 -5.18 -9.09 21.73
CA CYS A 169 -4.30 -10.27 21.77
C CYS A 169 -4.55 -11.27 20.62
N LYS A 170 -5.00 -10.78 19.46
CA LYS A 170 -5.29 -11.58 18.27
C LYS A 170 -4.10 -11.73 17.32
N LEU A 171 -2.94 -11.19 17.70
CA LEU A 171 -1.71 -11.26 16.91
C LEU A 171 -0.56 -11.83 17.73
N GLU A 172 0.20 -12.76 17.14
CA GLU A 172 1.36 -13.37 17.78
C GLU A 172 2.51 -12.37 17.93
N SER A 173 3.22 -12.42 19.07
CA SER A 173 4.32 -11.52 19.40
C SER A 173 5.44 -11.49 18.34
N SER A 174 5.67 -12.62 17.65
CA SER A 174 6.67 -12.75 16.58
C SER A 174 6.32 -11.98 15.31
N ILE A 175 5.04 -11.71 15.07
CA ILE A 175 4.54 -10.94 13.93
C ILE A 175 4.60 -9.44 14.23
N ILE A 176 4.29 -9.05 15.47
CA ILE A 176 4.29 -7.65 15.93
C ILE A 176 5.67 -7.00 15.70
N SER A 177 6.75 -7.72 16.00
CA SER A 177 8.12 -7.20 15.84
C SER A 177 8.51 -6.93 14.38
N ARG A 178 7.87 -7.60 13.42
CA ARG A 178 8.17 -7.47 11.98
C ARG A 178 7.31 -6.43 11.27
N LEU A 179 6.23 -5.99 11.89
CA LEU A 179 5.32 -5.01 11.29
C LEU A 179 5.93 -3.62 11.16
N ASN A 180 7.04 -3.36 11.87
CA ASN A 180 7.74 -2.08 11.91
C ASN A 180 6.76 -0.89 12.00
N LEU A 181 5.74 -1.03 12.87
CA LEU A 181 4.77 0.01 13.09
C LEU A 181 5.51 1.16 13.74
N ASN A 182 5.55 2.31 13.07
CA ASN A 182 5.93 3.54 13.72
C ASN A 182 4.88 3.81 14.80
N PHE A 183 5.18 3.39 16.02
CA PHE A 183 4.56 3.95 17.21
C PHE A 183 5.04 5.40 17.24
N LEU A 184 4.43 6.27 16.42
CA LEU A 184 4.36 7.67 16.75
C LEU A 184 3.89 7.66 18.19
N LYS A 185 4.82 7.94 19.13
CA LYS A 185 4.52 8.12 20.55
C LYS A 185 3.24 8.91 20.52
N GLN A 186 2.11 8.29 20.87
CA GLN A 186 0.84 9.00 20.94
C GLN A 186 1.19 10.27 21.69
N SER A 187 1.12 11.41 20.99
CA SER A 187 1.47 12.67 21.60
C SER A 187 0.56 12.73 22.80
N LYS A 188 1.12 12.52 24.00
CA LYS A 188 0.40 12.65 25.24
C LYS A 188 -0.27 14.00 25.11
N SER A 189 -1.61 14.03 25.12
CA SER A 189 -2.34 15.27 24.94
C SER A 189 -1.74 16.29 25.88
N ARG A 190 -0.94 17.22 25.35
CA ARG A 190 -0.52 18.38 26.12
C ARG A 190 -1.75 19.27 26.09
N LYS A 191 -2.61 19.06 27.09
CA LYS A 191 -3.47 20.13 27.58
C LYS A 191 -2.52 21.30 27.90
N TYR A 192 -2.93 22.49 27.48
CA TYR A 192 -2.31 23.82 27.68
C TYR A 192 -1.34 24.32 26.59
N GLY A 193 -1.68 25.50 26.05
CA GLY A 193 -0.72 26.45 25.49
C GLY A 193 -0.96 26.93 24.07
N CYS A 194 -2.12 27.54 23.78
CA CYS A 194 -2.24 28.45 22.65
C CYS A 194 -1.43 29.72 22.95
N SER A 195 -0.49 30.09 22.08
CA SER A 195 -0.04 31.48 21.93
C SER A 195 0.46 31.68 20.51
N SER A 196 -0.36 32.37 19.73
CA SER A 196 -0.02 32.90 18.40
C SER A 196 1.15 33.86 18.51
N PHE A 197 2.18 33.66 17.68
CA PHE A 197 3.10 34.72 17.32
C PHE A 197 2.47 35.53 16.19
N TYR A 198 2.02 36.75 16.49
CA TYR A 198 1.86 37.79 15.48
C TYR A 198 3.16 38.58 15.37
N LEU A 199 3.49 38.92 14.12
CA LEU A 199 4.55 39.83 13.69
C LEU A 199 4.61 41.11 14.53
N CYS A 200 5.84 41.58 14.76
CA CYS A 200 6.21 42.98 14.63
C CYS A 200 7.49 43.02 13.78
#